data_AF-A0A5N6J3F9-F1
#
_entry.id   AF-A0A5N6J3F9-F1
#
_cell.length_a   1.000
_cell.length_b   1.000
_cell.length_c   1.000
_cell.angle_alpha   90.00
_cell.angle_beta   90.00
_cell.angle_gamma   90.00
#
_symmetry.space_group_name_H-M   'P 1'
#
loop_
_entity.id
_entity.type
_entity.pdbx_description
1 polymer ?
#
loop_
_entity_poly.entity_id
_entity_poly.type
_entity_poly.pdbx_seq_one_letter_code
_entity_poly.pdbx_strand_id
1 'polypeptide(L)'
;MLQQYDHHWVFPYITIMYSTGPLFLSVIWKEYIRDYPPEMSRVRILMQDEYQKYSWSFFTHHIGNSWHGKDARFISWMGQHWMFLTFCGFLLAAIGGFCLFWAYGRIMLLGAQCRYRYSTVPSIICPSPFALEEL
;
A
#
# COMPACT_ATOMS: atom_id res chain seq x y z
N MET A 1 -12.10 17.90 19.98
CA MET A 1 -11.64 16.58 20.48
C MET A 1 -12.45 15.43 19.89
N LEU A 2 -13.80 15.38 19.97
CA LEU A 2 -14.57 14.25 19.41
C LEU A 2 -14.75 14.28 17.88
N GLN A 3 -15.04 15.45 17.29
CA GLN A 3 -15.28 15.60 15.84
C GLN A 3 -14.06 15.28 14.98
N GLN A 4 -12.84 15.38 15.52
CA GLN A 4 -11.63 15.02 14.77
C GLN A 4 -11.50 13.52 14.52
N TYR A 5 -12.24 12.66 15.23
CA TYR A 5 -12.20 11.21 15.06
C TYR A 5 -13.38 10.67 14.23
N ASP A 6 -14.26 11.53 13.73
CA ASP A 6 -15.39 11.18 12.87
C ASP A 6 -14.98 11.12 11.39
N HIS A 7 -14.20 10.09 11.04
CA HIS A 7 -13.76 9.88 9.67
C HIS A 7 -14.73 8.95 8.94
N HIS A 8 -15.30 9.40 7.82
CA HIS A 8 -16.19 8.59 7.00
C HIS A 8 -15.39 7.81 5.95
N TRP A 9 -14.89 6.63 6.33
CA TRP A 9 -14.20 5.73 5.41
C TRP A 9 -15.19 4.96 4.53
N VAL A 10 -14.76 4.54 3.34
CA VAL A 10 -15.56 3.75 2.38
C VAL A 10 -16.10 2.45 2.99
N PHE A 11 -15.40 1.90 3.98
CA PHE A 11 -15.83 0.72 4.74
C PHE A 11 -16.33 1.11 6.15
N PRO A 12 -17.65 0.98 6.44
CA PRO A 12 -18.23 1.34 7.73
C PRO A 12 -17.57 0.68 8.94
N TYR A 13 -17.14 -0.57 8.80
CA TYR A 13 -16.43 -1.32 9.83
C TYR A 13 -15.16 -0.60 10.32
N ILE A 14 -14.38 -0.02 9.40
CA ILE A 14 -13.13 0.70 9.76
C ILE A 14 -13.47 1.97 10.55
N THR A 15 -14.48 2.71 10.12
CA THR A 15 -14.97 3.91 10.81
C THR A 15 -15.37 3.57 12.25
N ILE A 16 -16.25 2.58 12.44
CA ILE A 16 -16.70 2.16 13.77
C ILE A 16 -15.50 1.71 14.63
N MET A 17 -14.58 0.95 14.04
CA MET A 17 -13.39 0.48 14.75
C MET A 17 -12.45 1.60 15.21
N TYR A 18 -12.30 2.64 14.39
CA TYR A 18 -11.42 3.78 14.64
C TYR A 18 -12.05 4.82 15.58
N SER A 19 -13.37 4.96 15.57
CA SER A 19 -14.06 5.98 16.39
C SER A 19 -14.52 5.45 17.75
N THR A 20 -15.01 4.20 17.83
CA THR A 20 -15.57 3.63 19.08
C THR A 20 -15.13 2.20 19.37
N GLY A 21 -14.22 1.65 18.57
CA GLY A 21 -13.75 0.28 18.74
C GLY A 21 -12.39 0.14 19.44
N PRO A 22 -11.88 -1.09 19.55
CA PRO A 22 -10.52 -1.40 20.02
C PRO A 22 -9.38 -0.55 19.45
N LEU A 23 -9.49 -0.10 18.19
CA LEU A 23 -8.43 0.71 17.58
C LEU A 23 -8.44 2.14 18.14
N PHE A 24 -9.62 2.74 18.35
CA PHE A 24 -9.73 4.02 19.07
C PHE A 24 -9.02 3.98 20.42
N LEU A 25 -9.31 2.95 21.22
CA LEU A 25 -8.69 2.76 22.53
C LEU A 25 -7.16 2.68 22.43
N SER A 26 -6.65 1.99 21.41
CA SER A 26 -5.21 1.87 21.17
C SER A 26 -4.56 3.22 20.83
N VAL A 27 -5.23 4.08 20.08
CA VAL A 27 -4.75 5.43 19.74
C VAL A 27 -4.73 6.31 20.98
N ILE A 28 -5.84 6.36 21.73
CA ILE A 28 -5.94 7.15 22.96
C ILE A 28 -4.94 6.65 24.02
N TRP A 29 -4.71 5.35 24.12
CA TRP A 29 -3.71 4.79 25.03
C TRP A 29 -2.29 5.26 24.71
N LYS A 30 -1.93 5.30 23.42
CA LYS A 30 -0.64 5.85 22.97
C LYS A 30 -0.51 7.33 23.30
N GLU A 31 -1.57 8.11 23.07
CA GLU A 31 -1.62 9.54 23.41
C GLU A 31 -1.44 9.75 24.93
N TYR A 32 -2.16 8.96 25.73
CA TYR A 32 -2.16 9.02 27.18
C TYR A 32 -0.78 8.71 27.80
N ILE A 33 -0.10 7.64 27.33
CA ILE A 33 1.23 7.30 27.84
C ILE A 33 2.28 8.33 27.41
N ARG A 34 2.13 8.94 26.23
CA ARG A 34 3.09 9.92 25.70
C ARG A 34 3.32 11.09 26.66
N ASP A 35 2.30 11.45 27.42
CA ASP A 35 2.33 12.59 28.33
C ASP A 35 2.84 12.25 29.75
N TYR A 36 3.38 11.04 29.97
CA TYR A 36 3.95 10.56 31.25
C TYR A 36 3.08 10.91 32.48
N PRO A 37 1.85 10.38 32.57
CA PRO A 37 0.90 10.77 33.59
C PRO A 37 1.43 10.45 35.00
N PRO A 38 1.18 11.32 36.00
CA PRO A 38 1.60 11.09 37.36
C PRO A 38 0.92 9.85 37.95
N GLU A 39 1.59 9.16 38.88
CA GLU A 39 1.13 7.87 39.44
C GLU A 39 -0.30 7.92 40.03
N MET A 40 -0.71 9.06 40.56
CA MET A 40 -2.06 9.26 41.12
C MET A 40 -3.17 9.23 40.06
N SER A 41 -2.88 9.59 38.81
CA SER A 41 -3.83 9.59 37.70
C SER A 41 -3.58 8.45 36.71
N ARG A 42 -2.75 7.46 37.09
CA ARG A 42 -2.33 6.36 36.22
C ARG A 42 -3.47 5.36 35.99
N VAL A 43 -3.96 5.31 34.76
CA VAL A 43 -4.92 4.29 34.30
C VAL A 43 -4.19 2.95 34.19
N ARG A 44 -4.79 1.90 34.75
CA ARG A 44 -4.26 0.54 34.72
C ARG A 44 -5.18 -0.36 33.90
N ILE A 45 -4.58 -1.30 33.19
CA ILE A 45 -5.29 -2.30 32.38
C ILE A 45 -5.48 -3.55 33.25
N LEU A 46 -6.72 -4.02 33.32
CA LEU A 46 -7.09 -5.23 34.05
C LEU A 46 -6.45 -6.47 33.39
N MET A 47 -5.94 -7.42 34.18
CA MET A 47 -5.38 -8.65 33.63
C MET A 47 -6.49 -9.56 33.08
N GLN A 48 -6.13 -10.38 32.10
CA GLN A 48 -7.11 -11.18 31.35
C GLN A 48 -7.89 -12.17 32.24
N ASP A 49 -7.27 -12.73 33.28
CA ASP A 49 -7.92 -13.67 34.20
C ASP A 49 -8.92 -12.99 35.15
N GLU A 50 -8.70 -11.72 35.46
CA GLU A 50 -9.61 -10.91 36.28
C GLU A 50 -10.78 -10.36 35.45
N TYR A 51 -10.62 -10.33 34.12
CA TYR A 51 -11.62 -9.82 33.20
C TYR A 51 -12.79 -10.79 33.01
N GLN A 52 -12.55 -12.08 32.76
CA GLN A 52 -13.61 -13.06 32.45
C GLN A 52 -13.20 -14.52 32.74
N LYS A 53 -14.22 -15.39 32.90
CA LYS A 53 -14.21 -16.88 32.93
C LYS A 53 -14.06 -17.54 34.30
N TYR A 54 -13.67 -16.80 35.33
CA TYR A 54 -13.47 -17.36 36.67
C TYR A 54 -14.49 -16.79 37.66
N SER A 55 -14.65 -17.47 38.81
CA SER A 55 -15.55 -17.02 39.87
C SER A 55 -15.10 -15.70 40.52
N TRP A 56 -13.83 -15.33 40.35
CA TRP A 56 -13.25 -14.06 40.81
C TRP A 56 -13.15 -13.01 39.68
N SER A 57 -13.70 -13.27 38.49
CA SER A 57 -13.73 -12.27 37.43
C SER A 57 -14.76 -11.18 37.74
N PHE A 58 -14.42 -9.93 37.42
CA PHE A 58 -15.27 -8.78 37.73
C PHE A 58 -16.46 -8.60 36.78
N PHE A 59 -16.36 -9.12 35.55
CA PHE A 59 -17.34 -8.89 34.49
C PHE A 59 -17.94 -10.18 33.94
N THR A 60 -19.21 -10.10 33.57
CA THR A 60 -19.94 -11.10 32.79
C THR A 60 -20.05 -10.62 31.34
N HIS A 61 -19.84 -11.53 30.38
CA HIS A 61 -19.79 -11.16 28.96
C HIS A 61 -21.08 -11.55 28.25
N HIS A 62 -21.71 -10.58 27.59
CA HIS A 62 -22.84 -10.78 26.70
C HIS A 62 -22.41 -10.46 25.26
N ILE A 63 -22.52 -11.43 24.36
CA ILE A 63 -22.01 -11.30 22.99
C ILE A 63 -22.91 -10.38 22.17
N GLY A 64 -22.36 -9.25 21.71
CA GLY A 64 -23.01 -8.34 20.76
C GLY A 64 -22.32 -8.35 19.40
N ASN A 65 -22.83 -9.16 18.46
CA ASN A 65 -22.27 -9.28 17.09
C ASN A 65 -23.01 -8.41 16.04
N SER A 66 -23.88 -7.50 16.46
CA SER A 66 -24.77 -6.74 15.58
C SER A 66 -24.06 -5.80 14.60
N TRP A 67 -22.85 -5.35 14.92
CA TRP A 67 -22.07 -4.41 14.10
C TRP A 67 -21.14 -5.09 13.09
N HIS A 68 -21.01 -6.43 13.13
CA HIS A 68 -20.19 -7.18 12.18
C HIS A 68 -20.96 -7.45 10.87
N GLY A 69 -20.95 -6.44 10.00
CA GLY A 69 -21.58 -6.49 8.68
C GLY A 69 -20.81 -7.31 7.63
N LYS A 70 -21.20 -7.14 6.36
CA LYS A 70 -20.56 -7.81 5.21
C LYS A 70 -19.12 -7.32 4.99
N ASP A 71 -18.90 -6.03 5.24
CA ASP A 71 -17.61 -5.35 5.20
C ASP A 71 -16.64 -5.90 6.26
N ALA A 72 -17.11 -6.12 7.49
CA ALA A 72 -16.35 -6.77 8.55
C ALA A 72 -15.81 -8.13 8.11
N ARG A 73 -16.70 -8.97 7.55
CA ARG A 73 -16.34 -10.31 7.07
C ARG A 73 -15.34 -10.25 5.91
N PHE A 74 -15.49 -9.30 5.01
CA PHE A 74 -14.54 -9.09 3.92
C PHE A 74 -13.15 -8.73 4.45
N ILE A 75 -13.05 -7.81 5.41
CA ILE A 75 -11.79 -7.42 6.03
C ILE A 75 -11.18 -8.58 6.82
N SER A 76 -11.97 -9.30 7.60
CA SER A 76 -11.50 -10.52 8.30
C SER A 76 -11.02 -11.59 7.33
N TRP A 77 -11.72 -11.79 6.20
CA TRP A 77 -11.30 -12.71 5.13
C TRP A 77 -9.97 -12.29 4.52
N MET A 78 -9.82 -11.00 4.16
CA MET A 78 -8.54 -10.49 3.66
C MET A 78 -7.40 -10.71 4.67
N GLY A 79 -7.66 -10.50 5.96
CA GLY A 79 -6.70 -10.77 7.04
C GLY A 79 -6.30 -12.24 7.12
N GLN A 80 -7.27 -13.17 7.02
CA GLN A 80 -7.00 -14.60 7.02
C GLN A 80 -6.21 -15.05 5.77
N HIS A 81 -6.44 -14.40 4.64
CA HIS A 81 -5.83 -14.71 3.35
C HIS A 81 -4.73 -13.71 2.92
N TRP A 82 -4.06 -13.07 3.88
CA TRP A 82 -3.08 -12.02 3.59
C TRP A 82 -1.94 -12.48 2.66
N MET A 83 -1.46 -13.72 2.81
CA MET A 83 -0.43 -14.31 1.95
C MET A 83 -0.88 -14.47 0.50
N PHE A 84 -2.16 -14.81 0.28
CA PHE A 84 -2.70 -14.91 -1.07
C PHE A 84 -2.78 -13.54 -1.74
N LEU A 85 -3.21 -12.52 -0.99
CA LEU A 85 -3.28 -11.14 -1.50
C LEU A 85 -1.90 -10.58 -1.86
N THR A 86 -0.88 -10.83 -1.03
CA THR A 86 0.48 -10.39 -1.34
C THR A 86 1.04 -11.10 -2.56
N PHE A 87 0.86 -12.42 -2.67
CA PHE A 87 1.27 -13.18 -3.84
C PHE A 87 0.60 -12.67 -5.12
N CYS A 88 -0.72 -12.47 -5.11
CA CYS A 88 -1.45 -11.89 -6.24
C CYS A 88 -0.95 -10.49 -6.59
N GLY A 89 -0.65 -9.65 -5.60
CA GLY A 89 -0.07 -8.33 -5.80
C GLY A 89 1.28 -8.37 -6.51
N PHE A 90 2.19 -9.24 -6.06
CA PHE A 90 3.49 -9.43 -6.71
C PHE A 90 3.36 -9.99 -8.13
N LEU A 91 2.44 -10.93 -8.34
CA LEU A 91 2.18 -11.50 -9.67
C LEU A 91 1.69 -10.43 -10.64
N LEU A 92 0.74 -9.59 -10.23
CA LEU A 92 0.25 -8.47 -11.05
C LEU A 92 1.35 -7.45 -11.34
N ALA A 93 2.19 -7.13 -10.35
CA ALA A 93 3.33 -6.24 -10.56
C ALA A 93 4.35 -6.83 -11.54
N ALA A 94 4.64 -8.13 -11.44
CA ALA A 94 5.54 -8.83 -12.36
C ALA A 94 5.00 -8.84 -13.80
N ILE A 95 3.70 -9.12 -13.98
CA ILE A 95 3.05 -9.08 -15.30
C ILE A 95 3.08 -7.66 -15.86
N GLY A 96 2.73 -6.65 -15.07
CA GLY A 96 2.79 -5.25 -15.48
C GLY A 96 4.20 -4.82 -15.89
N GLY A 97 5.21 -5.17 -15.09
CA GLY A 97 6.61 -4.91 -15.39
C GLY A 97 7.09 -5.63 -16.65
N PHE A 98 6.69 -6.89 -16.84
CA PHE A 98 7.01 -7.65 -18.05
C PHE A 98 6.37 -7.04 -19.31
N CYS A 99 5.10 -6.65 -19.24
CA CYS A 99 4.40 -5.98 -20.34
C CYS A 99 5.08 -4.65 -20.71
N LEU A 100 5.47 -3.86 -19.71
CA LEU A 100 6.19 -2.60 -19.93
C LEU A 100 7.57 -2.83 -20.56
N PHE A 101 8.33 -3.80 -20.05
CA PHE A 101 9.62 -4.17 -20.60
C PHE A 101 9.52 -4.66 -22.04
N TRP A 102 8.52 -5.50 -22.33
CA TRP A 102 8.27 -6.00 -23.68
C TRP A 102 7.89 -4.88 -24.65
N ALA A 103 6.99 -3.98 -24.25
CA ALA A 103 6.62 -2.80 -25.04
C ALA A 103 7.84 -1.89 -25.30
N TYR A 104 8.65 -1.64 -24.27
CA TYR A 104 9.89 -0.86 -24.40
C TYR A 104 10.88 -1.50 -25.39
N GLY A 105 11.11 -2.81 -25.28
CA GLY A 105 11.98 -3.54 -26.21
C GLY A 105 11.47 -3.48 -27.66
N ARG A 106 10.16 -3.59 -27.88
CA ARG A 106 9.54 -3.46 -29.21
C ARG A 106 9.72 -2.05 -29.79
N ILE A 107 9.54 -1.01 -28.98
CA ILE A 107 9.75 0.39 -29.42
C ILE A 107 11.23 0.62 -29.75
N MET A 108 12.16 0.12 -28.94
CA MET A 108 13.60 0.27 -29.20
C MET A 108 14.05 -0.48 -30.46
N LEU A 109 13.52 -1.67 -30.72
CA LEU A 109 13.80 -2.42 -31.96
C LEU A 109 13.28 -1.69 -33.21
N LEU A 110 12.07 -1.12 -33.14
CA LEU A 110 11.53 -0.29 -34.23
C LEU A 110 12.38 0.98 -34.42
N GLY A 111 12.82 1.62 -33.33
CA GLY A 111 13.75 2.76 -33.39
C GLY A 111 15.12 2.41 -33.97
N ALA A 112 15.64 1.21 -33.70
CA ALA A 112 16.90 0.72 -34.25
C ALA A 112 16.80 0.47 -35.77
N GLN A 113 15.69 -0.10 -36.25
CA GLN A 113 15.44 -0.25 -37.69
C GLN A 113 15.33 1.10 -38.41
N CYS A 114 14.67 2.09 -37.81
CA CYS A 114 14.63 3.45 -38.35
C CYS A 114 16.02 4.12 -38.40
N ARG A 115 16.87 3.91 -37.37
CA ARG A 115 18.25 4.45 -37.35
C ARG A 115 19.17 3.79 -38.37
N TYR A 116 19.10 2.47 -38.56
CA TYR A 116 19.92 1.76 -39.54
C TYR A 116 19.58 2.16 -40.99
N ARG A 117 18.30 2.48 -41.26
CA ARG A 117 17.85 2.90 -42.59
C ARG A 117 18.31 4.31 -43.00
N TYR A 118 18.81 5.12 -42.06
CA TYR A 118 19.32 6.48 -42.32
C TYR A 118 20.84 6.55 -42.56
N SER A 119 21.61 5.48 -42.34
CA SER A 119 23.08 5.50 -42.48
C SER A 119 23.58 5.20 -43.90
N THR A 120 22.70 5.12 -44.89
CA THR A 120 23.12 4.95 -46.30
C THR A 120 22.97 6.28 -47.03
N VAL A 121 23.86 7.23 -46.74
CA VAL A 121 24.11 8.38 -47.63
C VAL A 121 25.41 8.06 -48.35
N PRO A 122 25.40 7.76 -49.66
CA PRO A 122 26.64 7.58 -50.39
C PRO A 122 27.34 8.95 -50.44
N SER A 123 28.53 9.03 -49.86
CA SER A 123 29.43 10.17 -50.01
C SER A 123 29.97 10.19 -51.44
N ILE A 124 29.19 10.78 -52.36
CA ILE A 124 29.65 11.02 -53.73
C ILE A 124 30.49 12.30 -53.73
N ILE A 125 31.81 12.08 -53.68
CA ILE A 125 32.88 12.74 -54.45
C ILE A 125 32.96 14.29 -54.35
N CYS A 126 33.95 14.77 -53.60
CA CYS A 126 34.57 16.08 -53.85
C CYS A 126 35.49 15.99 -55.09
N PRO A 127 35.40 16.89 -56.07
CA PRO A 127 36.49 17.09 -57.02
C PRO A 127 37.59 17.92 -56.36
N SER A 128 38.83 17.43 -56.40
CA SER A 128 40.04 18.13 -55.95
C SER A 128 40.35 19.34 -56.85
N PRO A 129 40.78 20.49 -56.32
CA PRO A 129 41.15 21.64 -57.13
C PRO A 129 42.67 21.65 -57.35
N PHE A 130 43.18 20.91 -58.33
CA PHE A 130 44.53 21.17 -58.87
C PHE A 130 44.84 20.25 -60.06
N ALA A 131 44.95 20.82 -61.26
CA ALA A 131 45.85 20.40 -62.34
C ALA A 131 45.44 21.09 -63.65
N LEU A 132 45.91 22.32 -63.87
CA LEU A 132 46.23 22.85 -65.20
C LEU A 132 47.34 23.89 -65.04
N GLU A 133 48.56 23.39 -64.85
CA GLU A 133 49.78 24.01 -65.36
C GLU A 133 50.09 23.27 -66.70
N GLU A 134 50.71 23.97 -67.66
CA GLU A 134 51.13 23.52 -69.01
C GLU A 134 50.17 23.82 -70.19
N LEU A 135 50.08 25.10 -70.60
CA LEU A 135 50.49 25.60 -71.94
C LEU A 135 50.38 27.13 -72.06
#